data_AF-A0A667XIE2-F1
#
_entry.id   AF-A0A667XIE2-F1
#
_cell.length_a   1.000
_cell.length_b   1.000
_cell.length_c   1.000
_cell.angle_alpha   90.00
_cell.angle_beta   90.00
_cell.angle_gamma   90.00
#
_symmetry.space_group_name_H-M   'P 1'
#
loop_
_entity.id
_entity.type
_entity.pdbx_description
1 polymer ?
#
loop_
_entity_poly.entity_id
_entity_poly.type
_entity_poly.pdbx_seq_one_letter_code
_entity_poly.pdbx_strand_id
1 'polypeptide(L)'
;MELKVWVDGVQRIVCGVTEFTTCQEVVIALAQAIGRTGRYTLIEKWRETERHLAPHENPVVSLNKWGQYASDVQLILQRTGPSVSERPTSDGQARVPERGFYRQSLPPRMDEAMDE
;
A
#
# COMPACT_ATOMS: atom_id res chain seq x y z
N MET A 1 -22.84 3.61 10.31
CA MET A 1 -22.60 4.64 9.27
C MET A 1 -22.21 3.96 7.96
N GLU A 2 -22.21 4.70 6.85
CA GLU A 2 -21.83 4.20 5.54
C GLU A 2 -20.59 4.97 5.05
N LEU A 3 -19.57 4.26 4.56
CA LEU A 3 -18.34 4.87 4.05
C LEU A 3 -18.22 4.64 2.55
N LYS A 4 -18.11 5.71 1.77
CA LYS A 4 -17.87 5.65 0.32
C LYS A 4 -16.37 5.53 0.07
N VAL A 5 -15.94 4.44 -0.53
CA VAL A 5 -14.54 4.16 -0.83
C VAL A 5 -14.39 3.77 -2.31
N TRP A 6 -13.46 4.40 -3.00
CA TRP A 6 -13.08 4.08 -4.37
C TRP A 6 -12.08 2.93 -4.38
N VAL A 7 -12.40 1.88 -5.13
CA VAL A 7 -11.58 0.68 -5.28
C VAL A 7 -11.44 0.39 -6.77
N ASP A 8 -10.22 0.45 -7.31
CA ASP A 8 -9.94 0.12 -8.72
C ASP A 8 -10.78 0.97 -9.71
N GLY A 9 -11.04 2.23 -9.36
CA GLY A 9 -11.89 3.14 -10.16
C GLY A 9 -13.40 2.94 -9.98
N VAL A 10 -13.83 2.04 -9.10
CA VAL A 10 -15.24 1.79 -8.80
C VAL A 10 -15.58 2.24 -7.38
N GLN A 11 -16.64 3.02 -7.22
CA GLN A 11 -17.11 3.43 -5.89
C GLN A 11 -17.84 2.27 -5.21
N ARG A 12 -17.40 1.92 -4.00
CA ARG A 12 -18.00 0.91 -3.13
C ARG A 12 -18.44 1.55 -1.82
N ILE A 13 -19.48 0.98 -1.21
CA ILE A 13 -19.96 1.41 0.10
C ILE A 13 -19.66 0.33 1.13
N VAL A 14 -19.00 0.71 2.22
CA VAL A 14 -18.79 -0.14 3.38
C VAL A 14 -19.86 0.20 4.41
N CYS A 15 -20.69 -0.79 4.74
CA CYS A 15 -21.71 -0.67 5.77
C CYS A 15 -21.13 -1.11 7.14
N GLY A 16 -21.64 -0.53 8.22
CA GLY A 16 -21.27 -0.92 9.59
C GLY A 16 -19.98 -0.27 10.10
N VAL A 17 -19.46 0.75 9.43
CA VAL A 17 -18.32 1.51 9.94
C VAL A 17 -18.72 2.37 11.15
N THR A 18 -17.80 2.52 12.07
CA THR A 18 -17.92 3.35 13.28
C THR A 18 -16.68 4.22 13.46
N GLU A 19 -16.72 5.15 14.41
CA GLU A 19 -15.56 5.97 14.80
C GLU A 19 -14.39 5.16 15.40
N PHE A 20 -14.66 3.95 15.90
CA PHE A 20 -13.65 3.04 16.44
C PHE A 20 -13.03 2.14 15.37
N THR A 21 -13.69 2.00 14.22
CA THR A 21 -13.17 1.18 13.12
C THR A 21 -11.88 1.80 12.61
N THR A 22 -10.81 1.02 12.55
CA THR A 22 -9.50 1.51 12.07
C THR A 22 -9.42 1.40 10.55
N CYS A 23 -8.53 2.18 9.92
CA CYS A 23 -8.27 2.10 8.49
C CYS A 23 -7.82 0.69 8.11
N GLN A 24 -7.06 0.03 9.00
CA GLN A 24 -6.67 -1.37 8.82
C GLN A 24 -7.88 -2.30 8.71
N GLU A 25 -8.87 -2.20 9.60
CA GLU A 25 -10.05 -3.06 9.53
C GLU A 25 -10.88 -2.81 8.26
N VAL A 26 -11.05 -1.55 7.85
CA VAL A 26 -11.75 -1.22 6.60
C VAL A 26 -11.01 -1.77 5.39
N VAL A 27 -9.68 -1.62 5.36
CA VAL A 27 -8.81 -2.18 4.32
C VAL A 27 -8.96 -3.69 4.23
N ILE A 28 -8.93 -4.39 5.38
CA ILE A 28 -9.05 -5.85 5.43
C ILE A 28 -10.43 -6.29 4.94
N ALA A 29 -11.51 -5.65 5.44
CA ALA A 29 -12.87 -5.97 5.03
C ALA A 29 -13.09 -5.76 3.53
N LEU A 30 -12.56 -4.65 2.98
CA LEU A 30 -12.60 -4.38 1.55
C LEU A 30 -11.80 -5.42 0.76
N ALA A 31 -10.56 -5.72 1.18
CA ALA A 31 -9.69 -6.71 0.54
C ALA A 31 -10.31 -8.12 0.52
N GLN A 32 -10.96 -8.51 1.61
CA GLN A 32 -11.70 -9.77 1.71
C GLN A 32 -12.94 -9.78 0.82
N ALA A 33 -13.71 -8.69 0.79
CA ALA A 33 -14.90 -8.56 -0.05
C ALA A 33 -14.59 -8.58 -1.55
N ILE A 34 -13.44 -8.04 -1.97
CA ILE A 34 -12.97 -8.12 -3.35
C ILE A 34 -12.22 -9.43 -3.66
N GLY A 35 -11.93 -10.26 -2.66
CA GLY A 35 -11.15 -11.49 -2.81
C GLY A 35 -9.68 -11.26 -3.18
N ARG A 36 -9.12 -10.08 -2.91
CA ARG A 36 -7.72 -9.75 -3.24
C ARG A 36 -6.95 -9.41 -1.98
N THR A 37 -6.06 -10.30 -1.57
CA THR A 37 -5.20 -10.10 -0.40
C THR A 37 -3.91 -9.37 -0.77
N GLY A 38 -3.50 -8.39 0.03
CA GLY A 38 -2.29 -7.61 -0.22
C GLY A 38 -2.11 -6.49 0.80
N ARG A 39 -1.04 -5.70 0.62
CA ARG A 39 -0.83 -4.47 1.40
C ARG A 39 -1.56 -3.32 0.72
N TYR A 40 -2.60 -2.82 1.37
CA TYR A 40 -3.32 -1.64 0.93
C TYR A 40 -3.22 -0.53 1.97
N THR A 41 -3.42 0.70 1.50
CA THR A 41 -3.53 1.90 2.29
C THR A 41 -4.79 2.63 1.87
N LEU A 42 -5.46 3.28 2.82
CA LEU A 42 -6.50 4.25 2.50
C LEU A 42 -5.86 5.60 2.23
N ILE A 43 -6.36 6.27 1.20
CA ILE A 43 -5.95 7.62 0.82
C ILE A 43 -7.20 8.49 0.86
N GLU A 44 -7.12 9.61 1.54
CA GLU A 44 -8.12 10.66 1.48
C GLU A 44 -7.67 11.69 0.44
N LYS A 45 -8.44 11.84 -0.63
CA LYS A 45 -8.22 12.81 -1.69
C LYS A 45 -9.22 13.94 -1.56
N TRP A 46 -8.71 15.15 -1.41
CA TRP A 46 -9.49 16.37 -1.41
C TRP A 46 -8.98 17.30 -2.49
N ARG A 47 -9.78 17.52 -3.54
CA ARG A 47 -9.42 18.31 -4.72
C ARG A 47 -8.12 17.79 -5.37
N GLU A 48 -7.00 18.50 -5.14
CA GLU A 48 -5.67 18.18 -5.65
C GLU A 48 -4.72 17.65 -4.56
N THR A 49 -5.20 17.56 -3.33
CA THR A 49 -4.44 17.09 -2.16
C THR A 49 -4.78 15.64 -1.87
N GLU A 50 -3.78 14.78 -1.86
CA GLU A 50 -3.90 13.37 -1.47
C GLU A 50 -3.12 13.12 -0.19
N ARG A 51 -3.77 12.53 0.82
CA ARG A 51 -3.14 12.18 2.09
C ARG A 51 -3.31 10.70 2.37
N HIS A 52 -2.21 10.05 2.73
CA HIS A 52 -2.20 8.63 3.10
C HIS A 52 -2.57 8.49 4.58
N LEU A 53 -3.63 7.73 4.85
CA LEU A 53 -4.07 7.42 6.21
C LEU A 53 -3.23 6.29 6.79
N ALA A 54 -2.77 6.47 8.03
CA ALA A 54 -2.05 5.42 8.73
C ALA A 54 -3.01 4.27 9.13
N PRO A 55 -2.53 3.03 9.26
CA PRO A 55 -3.38 1.87 9.58
C PRO A 55 -4.09 1.99 10.93
N HIS A 56 -3.49 2.71 11.88
CA HIS A 56 -4.04 2.97 13.22
C HIS A 56 -4.98 4.19 13.27
N GLU A 57 -5.09 4.97 12.19
CA GLU A 57 -6.08 6.06 12.13
C GLU A 57 -7.48 5.51 11.86
N ASN A 58 -8.50 6.26 12.24
CA ASN A 58 -9.90 5.91 12.02
C ASN A 58 -10.43 6.71 10.82
N PRO A 59 -10.90 6.07 9.74
CA PRO A 59 -11.29 6.78 8.52
C PRO A 59 -12.50 7.67 8.75
N VAL A 60 -13.42 7.28 9.65
CA VAL A 60 -14.57 8.09 10.04
C VAL A 60 -14.13 9.35 10.80
N VAL A 61 -13.17 9.22 11.72
CA VAL A 61 -12.63 10.37 12.47
C VAL A 61 -11.87 11.31 11.54
N SER A 62 -11.04 10.77 10.64
CA SER A 62 -10.34 11.57 9.63
C SER A 62 -11.32 12.30 8.72
N LEU A 63 -12.37 11.64 8.23
CA LEU A 63 -13.42 12.30 7.44
C LEU A 63 -14.11 13.41 8.23
N ASN A 64 -14.44 13.15 9.51
CA ASN A 64 -15.08 14.15 10.38
C ASN A 64 -14.19 15.37 10.64
N LYS A 65 -12.86 15.24 10.64
CA LYS A 65 -11.93 16.39 10.74
C LYS A 65 -12.10 17.38 9.59
N TRP A 66 -12.54 16.92 8.41
CA TRP A 66 -12.87 17.78 7.28
C TRP A 66 -14.19 18.53 7.46
N GLY A 67 -15.05 18.11 8.39
CA GLY A 67 -16.32 18.76 8.71
C GLY A 67 -17.22 18.94 7.49
N GLN A 68 -17.52 20.18 7.12
CA GLN A 68 -18.35 20.50 5.94
C GLN A 68 -17.74 20.01 4.62
N TYR A 69 -16.42 19.87 4.54
CA TYR A 69 -15.73 19.41 3.33
C TYR A 69 -15.67 17.89 3.21
N ALA A 70 -16.14 17.14 4.22
CA ALA A 70 -16.13 15.68 4.21
C ALA A 70 -16.88 15.08 3.00
N SER A 71 -17.85 15.81 2.44
CA SER A 71 -18.58 15.41 1.23
C SER A 71 -17.74 15.50 -0.06
N ASP A 72 -16.75 16.39 -0.10
CA ASP A 72 -15.80 16.55 -1.21
C ASP A 72 -14.59 15.63 -1.10
N VAL A 73 -14.36 15.05 0.09
CA VAL A 73 -13.26 14.11 0.32
C VAL A 73 -13.62 12.75 -0.23
N GLN A 74 -12.73 12.20 -1.06
CA GLN A 74 -12.84 10.87 -1.62
C GLN A 74 -11.86 9.93 -0.92
N LEU A 75 -12.38 8.87 -0.29
CA LEU A 75 -11.52 7.79 0.21
C LEU A 75 -11.22 6.83 -0.93
N ILE A 76 -9.94 6.52 -1.14
CA ILE A 76 -9.46 5.64 -2.20
C ILE A 76 -8.61 4.54 -1.55
N LEU A 77 -8.91 3.30 -1.90
CA LEU A 77 -8.12 2.14 -1.51
C LEU A 77 -6.98 1.96 -2.51
N GLN A 78 -5.76 2.30 -2.12
CA GLN A 78 -4.57 2.13 -2.96
C GLN A 78 -3.74 0.95 -2.48
N ARG A 79 -3.20 0.17 -3.43
CA ARG A 79 -2.31 -0.95 -3.12
C ARG A 79 -0.87 -0.47 -3.04
N THR A 80 -0.22 -0.63 -1.90
CA THR A 80 1.11 -0.04 -1.60
C THR A 80 2.26 -1.05 -1.65
N GLY A 81 2.00 -2.35 -1.83
CA GLY A 81 3.04 -3.38 -1.84
C GLY A 81 2.87 -4.45 -2.92
N PRO A 82 3.97 -5.13 -3.31
CA PRO A 82 3.90 -6.28 -4.21
C PRO A 82 3.08 -7.37 -3.53
N SER A 83 2.07 -7.91 -4.22
CA SER A 83 1.29 -9.02 -3.67
C SER A 83 2.19 -10.25 -3.72
N VAL A 84 2.29 -10.96 -2.59
CA VAL A 84 3.04 -12.23 -2.49
C VAL A 84 2.31 -13.40 -3.17
N SER A 85 1.31 -13.13 -3.99
CA SER A 85 0.74 -14.13 -4.87
C SER A 85 0.07 -13.44 -6.05
N GLU A 86 0.17 -14.12 -7.19
CA GLU A 86 -0.51 -13.85 -8.46
C GLU A 86 0.22 -12.94 -9.47
N ARG A 87 0.34 -13.54 -10.66
CA ARG A 87 1.22 -13.24 -11.79
C ARG A 87 1.03 -11.81 -12.33
N PRO A 88 2.08 -11.19 -12.88
CA PRO A 88 2.00 -9.85 -13.43
C PRO A 88 1.15 -9.85 -14.70
N THR A 89 -0.08 -9.34 -14.62
CA THR A 89 -0.71 -8.68 -15.76
C THR A 89 -0.30 -7.23 -15.71
N SER A 90 0.62 -6.90 -16.62
CA SER A 90 1.16 -5.61 -17.01
C SER A 90 0.31 -4.39 -16.64
N ASP A 91 0.88 -3.48 -15.84
CA ASP A 91 1.13 -2.09 -16.27
C ASP A 91 2.07 -1.36 -15.29
N GLY A 92 3.29 -1.05 -15.76
CA GLY A 92 3.79 0.32 -15.66
C GLY A 92 4.41 0.91 -14.38
N GLN A 93 5.24 0.21 -13.59
CA GLN A 93 6.40 0.91 -12.96
C GLN A 93 7.51 -0.04 -12.48
N ALA A 94 8.40 -0.40 -13.40
CA ALA A 94 9.69 -0.98 -13.06
C ALA A 94 10.60 0.12 -12.49
N ARG A 95 10.77 0.16 -11.18
CA ARG A 95 11.98 0.69 -10.54
C ARG A 95 12.66 -0.46 -9.80
N VAL A 96 13.37 -1.28 -10.57
CA VAL A 96 14.52 -2.01 -10.04
C VAL A 96 15.68 -1.01 -9.97
N PRO A 97 16.46 -1.05 -8.88
CA PRO A 97 17.85 -1.41 -9.12
C PRO A 97 18.28 -2.60 -8.24
N GLU A 98 18.68 -3.64 -8.96
CA GLU A 98 19.93 -4.37 -8.77
C GLU A 98 20.09 -5.20 -7.48
N ARG A 99 19.65 -6.46 -7.61
CA ARG A 99 20.34 -7.59 -6.98
C ARG A 99 21.79 -7.64 -7.48
N GLY A 100 22.70 -7.01 -6.75
CA GLY A 100 24.12 -7.34 -6.79
C GLY A 100 24.35 -8.70 -6.13
N PHE A 101 24.14 -9.79 -6.87
CA PHE A 101 24.74 -11.07 -6.54
C PHE A 101 26.25 -10.94 -6.72
N TYR A 102 26.97 -10.60 -5.64
CA TYR A 102 28.41 -10.72 -5.59
C TYR A 102 28.79 -12.20 -5.58
N ARG A 103 28.80 -12.78 -6.78
CA ARG A 103 29.44 -14.07 -7.06
C ARG A 103 30.81 -13.77 -7.66
N GLN A 104 31.83 -14.33 -7.01
CA GLN A 104 33.23 -14.46 -7.44
C GLN A 104 34.04 -13.15 -7.34
N SER A 105 35.14 -13.12 -6.58
CA SER A 105 36.32 -13.94 -6.88
C SER A 105 37.14 -14.21 -5.62
N LEU A 106 37.64 -15.44 -5.46
CA LEU A 106 38.80 -15.73 -4.60
C LEU A 106 40.00 -14.93 -5.14
N PRO A 107 40.84 -14.31 -4.29
CA PRO A 107 42.10 -13.77 -4.74
C PRO A 107 43.04 -14.90 -5.20
N PRO A 108 43.74 -14.76 -6.34
CA PRO A 108 44.76 -15.71 -6.75
C PRO A 108 45.90 -15.72 -5.73
N ARG A 109 46.41 -16.91 -5.43
CA ARG A 109 47.68 -17.10 -4.72
C ARG A 109 48.79 -16.42 -5.55
N MET A 110 49.36 -15.36 -5.01
CA MET A 110 50.73 -14.93 -5.28
C MET A 110 51.56 -15.49 -4.11
N ASP A 111 52.39 -16.51 -4.26
CA ASP A 111 53.62 -16.61 -5.07
C ASP A 111 54.87 -16.30 -4.23
N GLU A 112 55.86 -17.19 -4.38
CA GLU A 112 57.28 -17.09 -4.01
C GLU A 112 57.65 -16.92 -2.52
N ALA A 113 58.22 -17.93 -1.85
CA ALA A 113 59.61 -18.38 -1.94
C ALA A 113 60.63 -17.34 -1.43
N MET A 114 61.12 -17.58 -0.21
CA MET A 114 62.43 -17.16 0.32
C MET A 114 62.64 -18.01 1.60
N ASP A 115 63.40 -19.12 1.57
CA ASP A 115 64.87 -19.21 1.73
C ASP A 115 65.29 -18.50 3.04
N GLU A 116 65.76 -19.18 4.10
CA GLU A 116 66.87 -20.13 4.23
C GLU A 116 66.71 -20.96 5.53
#